data_AF-A0A4R4SVK4-F1
#
_entry.id   AF-A0A4R4SVK4-F1
#
_cell.length_a   1.000
_cell.length_b   1.000
_cell.length_c   1.000
_cell.angle_alpha   90.00
_cell.angle_beta   90.00
_cell.angle_gamma   90.00
#
_symmetry.space_group_name_H-M   'P 1'
#
loop_
_entity.id
_entity.type
_entity.pdbx_description
1 polymer ?
#
loop_
_entity_poly.entity_id
_entity_poly.type
_entity_poly.pdbx_seq_one_letter_code
_entity_poly.pdbx_strand_id
1 'polypeptide(L)'
;MGPDEAEAKVKLATTRYRDLAEQAEAAKEALFDAYAEAAHAGSTADELAAEAPFTAGYIRRRIRERGVEPARGGPKRRRKDMP
;
A
#
# COMPACT_ATOMS: atom_id res chain seq x y z
N MET A 1 34.63 22.94 -0.69
CA MET A 1 33.28 23.06 -1.26
C MET A 1 32.78 24.45 -0.94
N GLY A 2 32.50 25.26 -1.96
CA GLY A 2 31.99 26.62 -1.76
C GLY A 2 30.53 26.61 -1.28
N PRO A 3 30.03 27.71 -0.70
CA PRO A 3 28.62 27.83 -0.29
C PRO A 3 27.65 27.53 -1.45
N ASP A 4 27.98 27.96 -2.67
CA ASP A 4 27.16 27.72 -3.87
C ASP A 4 27.10 26.23 -4.27
N GLU A 5 28.20 25.51 -4.11
CA GLU A 5 28.26 24.06 -4.38
C GLU A 5 27.45 23.27 -3.34
N ALA A 6 27.46 23.71 -2.08
CA ALA A 6 26.65 23.10 -1.03
C ALA A 6 25.15 23.34 -1.29
N GLU A 7 24.76 24.56 -1.68
CA GLU A 7 23.37 24.89 -2.04
C GLU A 7 22.89 24.09 -3.26
N ALA A 8 23.71 23.98 -4.31
CA ALA A 8 23.38 23.17 -5.48
C ALA A 8 23.15 21.69 -5.13
N LYS A 9 23.97 21.13 -4.23
CA LYS A 9 23.80 19.75 -3.75
C LYS A 9 22.49 19.57 -2.97
N VAL A 10 22.15 20.52 -2.10
CA VAL A 10 20.88 20.48 -1.36
C VAL A 10 19.71 20.53 -2.34
N LYS A 11 19.71 21.48 -3.28
CA LYS A 11 18.64 21.61 -4.27
C LYS A 11 18.44 20.35 -5.11
N LEU A 12 19.54 19.73 -5.56
CA LEU A 12 19.47 18.47 -6.30
C LEU A 12 18.92 17.32 -5.44
N ALA A 13 19.40 17.19 -4.20
CA ALA A 13 18.94 16.15 -3.27
C ALA A 13 17.44 16.34 -2.94
N THR A 14 17.00 17.57 -2.70
CA THR A 14 15.59 17.90 -2.45
C THR A 14 14.71 17.55 -3.64
N THR A 15 15.17 17.84 -4.86
CA THR A 15 14.42 17.50 -6.08
C THR A 15 14.24 15.99 -6.19
N ARG A 16 15.33 15.22 -6.08
CA ARG A 16 15.29 13.76 -6.11
C ARG A 16 14.41 13.16 -5.02
N TYR A 17 14.46 13.73 -3.81
CA TYR A 17 13.60 13.28 -2.72
C TYR A 17 12.11 13.49 -3.04
N ARG A 18 11.74 14.65 -3.60
CA ARG A 18 10.36 14.95 -3.98
C ARG A 18 9.88 14.00 -5.07
N ASP A 19 10.69 13.76 -6.09
CA ASP A 19 10.34 12.84 -7.18
C ASP A 19 10.12 11.41 -6.66
N LEU A 20 10.98 10.94 -5.75
CA LEU A 20 10.84 9.62 -5.14
C LEU A 20 9.62 9.54 -4.21
N ALA A 21 9.33 10.59 -3.46
CA ALA A 21 8.15 10.65 -2.60
C ALA A 21 6.86 10.59 -3.42
N GLU A 22 6.81 11.28 -4.56
CA GLU A 22 5.68 11.22 -5.49
C GLU A 22 5.50 9.81 -6.07
N GLN A 23 6.60 9.18 -6.51
CA GLN A 23 6.56 7.79 -7.00
C GLN A 23 6.12 6.80 -5.92
N ALA A 24 6.56 6.99 -4.68
CA ALA A 24 6.18 6.12 -3.57
C ALA A 24 4.67 6.25 -3.23
N GLU A 25 4.13 7.46 -3.22
CA GLU A 25 2.69 7.66 -3.03
C GLU A 25 1.89 7.08 -4.21
N ALA A 26 2.34 7.25 -5.46
CA ALA A 26 1.70 6.64 -6.62
C ALA A 26 1.70 5.10 -6.54
N ALA A 27 2.83 4.49 -6.17
CA ALA A 27 2.94 3.04 -5.99
C ALA A 27 2.04 2.53 -4.87
N LYS A 28 1.90 3.30 -3.78
CA LYS A 28 1.01 2.99 -2.67
C LYS A 28 -0.46 3.05 -3.09
N GLU A 29 -0.87 4.05 -3.88
CA GLU A 29 -2.24 4.11 -4.41
C GLU A 29 -2.54 2.92 -5.33
N ALA A 30 -1.62 2.61 -6.26
CA ALA A 30 -1.76 1.44 -7.15
C ALA A 30 -1.86 0.12 -6.37
N LEU A 31 -1.11 -0.03 -5.27
CA LEU A 31 -1.20 -1.19 -4.39
C LEU A 31 -2.59 -1.30 -3.73
N PHE A 32 -3.19 -0.19 -3.31
CA PHE A 32 -4.54 -0.21 -2.75
C PHE A 32 -5.63 -0.45 -3.80
N ASP A 33 -5.41 -0.03 -5.05
CA ASP A 33 -6.28 -0.38 -6.16
C ASP A 33 -6.27 -1.90 -6.39
N ALA A 34 -5.09 -2.52 -6.42
CA ALA A 34 -4.94 -3.98 -6.52
C ALA A 34 -5.60 -4.73 -5.33
N TYR A 35 -5.49 -4.19 -4.11
CA TYR A 35 -6.21 -4.73 -2.96
C TYR A 35 -7.72 -4.64 -3.09
N ALA A 36 -8.24 -3.55 -3.66
CA ALA A 36 -9.67 -3.40 -3.91
C ALA A 36 -10.18 -4.40 -4.95
N GLU A 37 -9.42 -4.62 -6.03
CA GLU A 37 -9.71 -5.65 -7.03
C GLU A 37 -9.73 -7.06 -6.42
N ALA A 38 -8.72 -7.39 -5.60
CA ALA A 38 -8.65 -8.67 -4.91
C ALA A 38 -9.82 -8.86 -3.92
N ALA A 39 -10.20 -7.80 -3.19
CA ALA A 39 -11.34 -7.84 -2.29
C ALA A 39 -12.67 -7.99 -3.05
N HIS A 40 -12.82 -7.34 -4.21
CA HIS A 40 -13.96 -7.54 -5.10
C HIS A 40 -14.03 -8.99 -5.62
N ALA A 41 -12.88 -9.62 -5.87
CA ALA A 41 -12.77 -11.04 -6.21
C ALA A 41 -12.99 -12.00 -5.01
N GLY A 42 -13.21 -11.47 -3.80
CA GLY A 42 -13.58 -12.24 -2.61
C GLY A 42 -12.47 -12.44 -1.58
N SER A 43 -11.28 -11.87 -1.77
CA SER A 43 -10.24 -11.87 -0.73
C SER A 43 -10.67 -11.05 0.49
N THR A 44 -10.28 -11.52 1.67
CA THR A 44 -10.47 -10.78 2.92
C THR A 44 -9.31 -9.83 3.18
N ALA A 45 -9.56 -8.74 3.90
CA ALA A 45 -8.48 -7.82 4.28
C ALA A 45 -7.40 -8.44 5.18
N ASP A 46 -7.73 -9.51 5.92
CA ASP A 46 -6.77 -10.22 6.76
C ASP A 46 -5.83 -11.10 5.91
N GLU A 47 -6.32 -11.68 4.80
CA GLU A 47 -5.49 -12.38 3.81
C GLU A 47 -4.56 -11.40 3.10
N LEU A 48 -5.08 -10.23 2.69
CA LEU A 48 -4.27 -9.18 2.05
C LEU A 48 -3.18 -8.65 3.00
N ALA A 49 -3.48 -8.55 4.30
CA ALA A 49 -2.52 -8.08 5.30
C ALA A 49 -1.37 -9.05 5.58
N ALA A 50 -1.48 -10.34 5.21
CA ALA A 50 -0.49 -11.35 5.55
C ALA A 50 0.89 -11.08 4.91
N GLU A 51 0.89 -10.52 3.70
CA GLU A 51 2.09 -10.21 2.91
C GLU A 51 2.26 -8.70 2.69
N ALA A 52 1.42 -7.88 3.33
CA ALA A 52 1.42 -6.43 3.15
C ALA A 52 2.25 -5.71 4.22
N PRO A 53 2.82 -4.53 3.89
CA PRO A 53 3.39 -3.64 4.89
C PRO A 53 2.33 -2.92 5.76
N PHE A 54 1.05 -3.25 5.59
CA PHE A 54 -0.08 -2.55 6.19
C PHE A 54 -0.96 -3.48 7.02
N THR A 55 -1.58 -2.93 8.07
CA THR A 55 -2.53 -3.67 8.88
C THR A 55 -3.84 -3.91 8.14
N ALA A 56 -4.51 -5.02 8.46
CA ALA A 56 -5.82 -5.33 7.88
C ALA A 56 -6.87 -4.23 8.12
N GLY A 57 -6.82 -3.55 9.26
CA GLY A 57 -7.70 -2.42 9.56
C GLY A 57 -7.50 -1.24 8.61
N TYR A 58 -6.23 -0.93 8.29
CA TYR A 58 -5.90 0.11 7.33
C TYR A 58 -6.32 -0.26 5.91
N ILE A 59 -6.06 -1.51 5.50
CA ILE A 59 -6.48 -2.04 4.21
C ILE A 59 -8.01 -1.97 4.05
N ARG A 60 -8.79 -2.41 5.05
CA ARG A 60 -10.27 -2.32 5.01
C ARG A 60 -10.76 -0.90 4.76
N ARG A 61 -10.18 0.08 5.47
CA ARG A 61 -10.54 1.48 5.29
C ARG A 61 -10.27 1.95 3.85
N ARG A 62 -9.08 1.66 3.32
CA ARG A 62 -8.65 2.10 1.98
C ARG A 62 -9.43 1.44 0.84
N ILE A 63 -9.85 0.19 1.02
CA ILE A 63 -10.71 -0.53 0.08
C ILE A 63 -12.14 0.04 0.09
N ARG A 64 -12.68 0.39 1.27
CA ARG A 64 -14.00 1.05 1.38
C ARG A 64 -14.02 2.44 0.76
N GLU A 65 -12.94 3.21 0.92
CA GLU A 65 -12.78 4.51 0.25
C GLU A 65 -12.83 4.37 -1.28
N ARG A 66 -12.54 3.17 -1.81
CA ARG A 66 -12.66 2.81 -3.24
C ARG A 66 -14.01 2.19 -3.61
N GLY A 67 -14.98 2.19 -2.71
CA GLY A 67 -16.33 1.68 -2.96
C GLY A 67 -16.48 0.16 -2.90
N VAL A 68 -15.46 -0.56 -2.44
CA VAL A 68 -15.52 -2.02 -2.29
C VAL A 68 -15.78 -2.36 -0.82
N GLU A 69 -16.82 -3.15 -0.55
CA GLU A 69 -17.01 -3.72 0.78
C GLU A 69 -16.26 -5.06 0.83
N PRO A 70 -15.17 -5.16 1.62
CA PRO A 70 -14.38 -6.39 1.68
C PRO A 70 -15.22 -7.54 2.26
N ALA A 71 -14.92 -8.77 1.83
CA ALA A 71 -15.58 -9.95 2.38
C ALA A 71 -15.51 -9.93 3.91
N ARG A 72 -16.65 -10.21 4.57
CA ARG A 72 -16.71 -10.26 6.04
C ARG A 72 -15.73 -11.32 6.53
N GLY A 73 -14.68 -10.88 7.22
CA GLY A 73 -13.75 -11.77 7.90
C GLY A 73 -14.48 -12.57 8.97
N GLY A 74 -14.83 -13.81 8.65
CA GLY A 74 -15.15 -14.83 9.64
C GLY A 74 -13.87 -15.40 10.25
N PRO A 75 -13.94 -16.08 11.42
CA PRO A 75 -12.78 -16.69 12.05
C PRO A 75 -12.01 -17.54 11.03
N LYS A 76 -10.67 -17.39 11.02
CA LYS A 76 -9.71 -18.04 10.08
C LYS A 76 -10.31 -19.28 9.44
N ARG A 77 -10.45 -19.30 8.10
CA ARG A 77 -10.60 -20.57 7.39
C ARG A 77 -9.42 -21.43 7.83
N ARG A 78 -9.67 -22.40 8.73
CA ARG A 78 -8.70 -23.44 9.04
C ARG A 78 -8.34 -24.02 7.69
N ARG A 79 -7.05 -23.98 7.31
CA ARG A 79 -6.56 -24.62 6.09
C ARG A 79 -7.09 -26.04 6.13
N LYS A 80 -8.09 -26.32 5.29
CA LYS A 80 -8.65 -27.66 5.16
C LYS A 80 -7.70 -28.35 4.21
N ASP A 81 -6.87 -29.21 4.80
CA ASP A 81 -6.18 -30.34 4.19
C ASP A 81 -5.38 -30.01 2.91
N MET A 82 -4.05 -29.98 3.07
CA MET A 82 -3.13 -30.22 1.95
C MET A 82 -2.54 -31.64 2.17
N PRO A 83 -2.67 -32.55 1.19
CA PRO A 83 -2.25 -33.95 1.30
C PRO A 83 -0.73 -34.12 1.44
#